data_AF-A0A838QVX5-F1
#
_entry.id   AF-A0A838QVX5-F1
#
_cell.length_a   1.000
_cell.length_b   1.000
_cell.length_c   1.000
_cell.angle_alpha   90.00
_cell.angle_beta   90.00
_cell.angle_gamma   90.00
#
_symmetry.space_group_name_H-M   'P 1'
#
loop_
_entity.id
_entity.type
_entity.pdbx_description
1 polymer ?
#
loop_
_entity_poly.entity_id
_entity_poly.type
_entity_poly.pdbx_seq_one_letter_code
_entity_poly.pdbx_strand_id
1 'polypeptide(L)'
;MAKKAAKSGGAAASRRTDEAEEARLARLAADAMRKQRAGERLNRIDTRAIAAFEAFQRSKFGKDYLSAIPKADVSAFTGRQSKVLLEFAARYGLPYDRHEPTVDGRAWFAFTADLLAAKGRMLAGPGSEEDAILQLASGPLKDELVRKLIEKNEIANERARIELRKAQESYAPVDSMVAYLNELTGLVIQLSESMGRRDAITGAEAQDELADLAAQFGVVAQSMFGNGSSSPEQIDAD
;
A
#
# COMPACT_ATOMS: atom_id res chain seq x y z
N MET A 1 -31.29 4.38 46.07
CA MET A 1 -30.57 5.66 46.30
C MET A 1 -29.17 5.37 46.84
N ALA A 2 -28.20 6.25 46.52
CA ALA A 2 -26.82 6.33 47.02
C ALA A 2 -25.74 5.36 46.47
N LYS A 3 -25.08 5.75 45.37
CA LYS A 3 -23.63 5.56 45.13
C LYS A 3 -23.15 6.33 43.88
N LYS A 4 -23.00 7.65 44.00
CA LYS A 4 -22.31 8.48 42.98
C LYS A 4 -21.86 9.82 43.57
N ALA A 5 -20.92 9.81 44.52
CA ALA A 5 -20.41 11.05 45.13
C ALA A 5 -18.91 11.02 45.51
N ALA A 6 -18.10 10.11 44.94
CA ALA A 6 -16.70 9.93 45.38
C ALA A 6 -15.61 10.29 44.34
N LYS A 7 -15.95 10.79 43.14
CA LYS A 7 -14.96 10.98 42.05
C LYS A 7 -14.58 12.45 41.75
N SER A 8 -15.17 13.44 42.40
CA SER A 8 -14.91 14.87 42.12
C SER A 8 -13.77 15.50 42.93
N GLY A 9 -13.34 14.89 44.04
CA GLY A 9 -12.31 15.47 44.92
C GLY A 9 -10.88 15.44 44.36
N GLY A 10 -10.53 14.39 43.60
CA GLY A 10 -9.16 14.22 43.08
C GLY A 10 -8.78 15.22 41.98
N ALA A 11 -9.74 15.60 41.13
CA ALA A 11 -9.49 16.54 40.04
C ALA A 11 -9.25 17.97 40.55
N ALA A 12 -9.94 18.38 41.62
CA ALA A 12 -9.74 19.69 42.25
C ALA A 12 -8.39 19.78 42.98
N ALA A 13 -7.95 18.69 43.63
CA ALA A 13 -6.64 18.63 44.29
C ALA A 13 -5.49 18.67 43.27
N SER A 14 -5.61 17.93 42.16
CA SER A 14 -4.61 17.92 41.08
C SER A 14 -4.49 19.27 40.36
N ARG A 15 -5.59 20.01 40.16
CA ARG A 15 -5.53 21.35 39.56
C ARG A 15 -4.77 22.34 40.44
N ARG A 16 -4.97 22.29 41.76
CA ARG A 16 -4.26 23.16 42.71
C ARG A 16 -2.76 22.89 42.74
N THR A 17 -2.34 21.64 42.58
CA THR A 17 -0.91 21.30 42.51
C THR A 17 -0.28 21.78 41.20
N ASP A 18 -1.00 21.64 40.08
CA ASP A 18 -0.53 22.08 38.77
C ASP A 18 -0.40 23.61 38.69
N GLU A 19 -1.36 24.36 39.26
CA GLU A 19 -1.32 25.83 39.35
C GLU A 19 -0.16 26.34 40.21
N ALA A 20 0.10 25.68 41.35
CA ALA A 20 1.21 26.05 42.24
C ALA A 20 2.58 25.77 41.59
N GLU A 21 2.70 24.64 40.87
CA GLU A 21 3.91 24.30 40.12
C GLU A 21 4.14 25.26 38.95
N GLU A 22 3.08 25.61 38.20
CA GLU A 22 3.13 26.61 37.12
C GLU A 22 3.62 27.96 37.64
N ALA A 23 3.05 28.48 38.73
CA ALA A 23 3.45 29.75 39.31
C ALA A 23 4.92 29.75 39.76
N ARG A 24 5.40 28.64 40.32
CA ARG A 24 6.80 28.47 40.72
C ARG A 24 7.74 28.48 39.51
N LEU A 25 7.44 27.69 38.48
CA LEU A 25 8.25 27.61 37.26
C LEU A 25 8.25 28.94 36.50
N ALA A 26 7.10 29.59 36.38
CA ALA A 26 6.97 30.89 35.74
C ALA A 26 7.82 31.96 36.42
N ARG A 27 7.84 31.99 37.76
CA ARG A 27 8.65 32.95 38.52
C ARG A 27 10.15 32.74 38.26
N LEU A 28 10.63 31.50 38.35
CA LEU A 28 12.04 31.17 38.12
C LEU A 28 12.47 31.47 36.68
N ALA A 29 11.62 31.17 35.70
CA ALA A 29 11.88 31.48 34.30
C ALA A 29 11.83 32.98 34.02
N ALA A 30 10.90 33.73 34.61
CA ALA A 30 10.83 35.18 34.47
C ALA A 30 12.09 35.88 35.02
N ASP A 31 12.61 35.41 36.16
CA ASP A 31 13.87 35.91 36.72
C ASP A 31 15.04 35.64 35.75
N ALA A 32 15.13 34.42 35.22
CA ALA A 32 16.15 34.04 34.24
C ALA A 32 16.03 34.83 32.92
N MET A 33 14.83 35.01 32.38
CA MET A 33 14.58 35.79 31.16
C MET A 33 14.89 37.29 31.35
N ARG A 34 14.66 37.84 32.55
CA ARG A 34 15.05 39.22 32.87
C ARG A 34 16.57 39.39 32.83
N LYS A 35 17.33 38.47 33.45
CA LYS A 35 18.80 38.45 33.38
C LYS A 35 19.30 38.34 31.93
N GLN A 36 18.68 37.47 31.13
CA GLN A 36 19.01 37.31 29.72
C GLN A 36 18.81 38.62 28.93
N ARG A 37 17.69 39.32 29.14
CA ARG A 37 17.40 40.60 28.48
C ARG A 37 18.33 41.72 28.94
N ALA A 38 18.80 41.68 30.18
CA ALA A 38 19.81 42.60 30.72
C ALA A 38 21.23 42.33 30.18
N GLY A 39 21.42 41.25 29.40
CA GLY A 39 22.74 40.87 28.86
C GLY A 39 23.64 40.14 29.86
N GLU A 40 23.10 39.72 31.01
CA GLU A 40 23.85 38.97 32.01
C GLU A 40 24.11 37.52 31.56
N ARG A 41 25.24 36.95 31.98
CA ARG A 41 25.54 35.53 31.72
C ARG A 41 24.59 34.64 32.53
N LEU A 42 23.77 33.87 31.83
CA LEU A 42 22.90 32.85 32.41
C LEU A 42 23.72 31.73 33.07
N ASN A 43 23.43 31.42 34.33
CA ASN A 43 24.00 30.24 34.97
C ASN A 43 23.21 28.98 34.58
N ARG A 44 23.78 27.79 34.79
CA ARG A 44 23.14 26.48 34.50
C ARG A 44 21.75 26.35 35.13
N ILE A 45 21.55 26.94 36.31
CA ILE A 45 20.25 26.97 37.01
C ILE A 45 19.23 27.79 36.23
N ASP A 46 19.62 28.97 35.73
CA ASP A 46 18.73 29.86 34.97
C ASP A 46 18.35 29.22 33.63
N THR A 47 19.30 28.60 32.92
CA THR A 47 19.03 27.85 31.69
C THR A 47 18.06 26.69 31.93
N ARG A 48 18.25 25.94 33.02
CA ARG A 48 17.37 24.83 33.39
C ARG A 48 15.97 25.31 33.74
N ALA A 49 15.84 26.46 34.41
CA ALA A 49 14.55 27.05 34.75
C ALA A 49 13.75 27.46 33.49
N ILE A 50 14.41 28.10 32.52
CA ILE A 50 13.79 28.44 31.22
C ILE A 50 13.33 27.17 30.51
N ALA A 51 14.22 26.19 30.35
CA ALA A 51 13.89 24.93 29.67
C ALA A 51 12.74 24.17 30.34
N ALA A 52 12.72 24.12 31.68
CA ALA A 52 11.65 23.48 32.44
C ALA A 52 10.30 24.20 32.25
N PHE A 53 10.29 25.53 32.27
CA PHE A 53 9.08 26.31 32.03
C PHE A 53 8.58 26.16 30.59
N GLU A 54 9.46 26.17 29.59
CA GLU A 54 9.07 25.93 28.19
C GLU A 54 8.52 24.52 27.97
N ALA A 55 9.10 23.50 28.61
CA ALA A 55 8.59 22.14 28.55
C ALA A 55 7.20 22.03 29.21
N PHE A 56 7.01 22.69 30.35
CA PHE A 56 5.72 22.78 31.02
C PHE A 56 4.67 23.45 30.13
N GLN A 57 5.00 24.61 29.53
CA GLN A 57 4.10 25.33 28.62
C GLN A 57 3.74 24.51 27.39
N ARG A 58 4.70 23.82 26.77
CA ARG A 58 4.44 22.92 25.64
C ARG A 58 3.50 21.78 26.03
N SER A 59 3.69 21.18 27.20
CA SER A 59 2.81 20.12 27.71
C SER A 59 1.39 20.64 27.95
N LYS A 60 1.25 21.82 28.58
CA LYS A 60 -0.04 22.47 28.83
C LYS A 60 -0.75 22.80 27.52
N PHE A 61 -0.07 23.47 26.60
CA PHE A 61 -0.62 23.77 25.27
C PHE A 61 -1.04 22.50 24.53
N GLY A 62 -0.24 21.44 24.58
CA GLY A 62 -0.60 20.16 23.98
C GLY A 62 -1.86 19.55 24.59
N LYS A 63 -2.03 19.62 25.92
CA LYS A 63 -3.25 19.15 26.61
C LYS A 63 -4.48 19.98 26.21
N ASP A 64 -4.34 21.29 26.16
CA ASP A 64 -5.41 22.22 25.80
C ASP A 64 -5.82 22.02 24.34
N TYR A 65 -4.84 21.92 23.44
CA TYR A 65 -5.07 21.58 22.03
C TYR A 65 -5.79 20.24 21.88
N LEU A 66 -5.37 19.20 22.60
CA LEU A 66 -6.03 17.89 22.56
C LEU A 66 -7.47 17.90 23.10
N SER A 67 -7.84 18.84 23.97
CA SER A 67 -9.23 18.98 24.40
C SER A 67 -10.13 19.69 23.40
N ALA A 68 -9.55 20.42 22.44
CA ALA A 68 -10.28 21.26 21.50
C ALA A 68 -9.50 21.39 20.19
N ILE A 69 -9.35 20.29 19.46
CA ILE A 69 -8.63 20.27 18.19
C ILE A 69 -9.47 21.01 17.14
N PRO A 70 -8.91 21.99 16.41
CA PRO A 70 -9.61 22.62 15.30
C PRO A 70 -10.02 21.60 14.24
N LYS A 71 -11.24 21.68 13.73
CA LYS A 71 -11.71 20.77 12.67
C LYS A 71 -10.85 20.78 11.41
N ALA A 72 -10.26 21.92 11.08
CA ALA A 72 -9.35 22.04 9.94
C ALA A 72 -8.15 21.11 10.10
N ASP A 73 -7.60 21.01 11.31
CA ASP A 73 -6.46 20.15 11.61
C ASP A 73 -6.85 18.67 11.58
N VAL A 74 -8.06 18.32 12.05
CA VAL A 74 -8.60 16.96 11.92
C VAL A 74 -8.76 16.57 10.44
N SER A 75 -9.31 17.46 9.62
CA SER A 75 -9.46 17.24 8.18
C SER A 75 -8.10 17.10 7.48
N ALA A 76 -7.12 17.92 7.86
CA ALA A 76 -5.75 17.81 7.36
C ALA A 76 -5.08 16.49 7.79
N PHE A 77 -5.22 16.09 9.06
CA PHE A 77 -4.65 14.86 9.61
C PHE A 77 -5.22 13.61 8.94
N THR A 78 -6.53 13.61 8.69
CA THR A 78 -7.21 12.47 8.05
C THR A 78 -7.05 12.47 6.53
N GLY A 79 -6.60 13.58 5.92
CA GLY A 79 -6.62 13.76 4.47
C GLY A 79 -8.03 13.75 3.87
N ARG A 80 -9.08 13.95 4.69
CA ARG A 80 -10.48 13.90 4.27
C ARG A 80 -11.12 15.27 4.37
N GLN A 81 -12.03 15.55 3.45
CA GLN A 81 -12.85 16.74 3.51
C GLN A 81 -13.82 16.67 4.69
N SER A 82 -14.11 17.81 5.32
CA SER A 82 -15.00 17.89 6.49
C SER A 82 -16.41 17.33 6.23
N LYS A 83 -16.89 17.40 4.98
CA LYS A 83 -18.17 16.80 4.57
C LYS A 83 -18.17 15.28 4.78
N VAL A 84 -17.10 14.61 4.34
CA VAL A 84 -16.94 13.15 4.52
C VAL A 84 -16.90 12.81 6.01
N LEU A 85 -16.15 13.58 6.80
CA LEU A 85 -16.08 13.37 8.24
C LEU A 85 -17.44 13.51 8.94
N LEU A 86 -18.28 14.48 8.51
CA LEU A 86 -19.64 14.64 9.02
C LEU A 86 -20.56 13.48 8.66
N GLU A 87 -20.47 12.96 7.44
CA GLU A 87 -21.24 11.78 7.02
C GLU A 87 -20.81 10.53 7.81
N PHE A 88 -19.51 10.36 8.04
CA PHE A 88 -18.99 9.31 8.92
C PHE A 88 -19.46 9.51 10.37
N ALA A 89 -19.51 10.74 10.86
CA ALA A 89 -20.01 11.04 12.20
C ALA A 89 -21.47 10.67 12.38
N ALA A 90 -22.32 11.02 11.40
CA ALA A 90 -23.73 10.65 11.42
C ALA A 90 -23.93 9.12 11.39
N ARG A 91 -23.06 8.39 10.69
CA ARG A 91 -23.20 6.94 10.47
C ARG A 91 -22.60 6.08 11.58
N TYR A 92 -21.47 6.51 12.15
CA TYR A 92 -20.68 5.73 13.11
C TYR A 92 -20.55 6.36 14.48
N GLY A 93 -21.17 7.53 14.69
CA GLY A 93 -21.10 8.26 15.95
C GLY A 93 -19.71 8.82 16.23
N LEU A 94 -18.97 9.27 15.21
CA LEU A 94 -17.73 10.01 15.46
C LEU A 94 -18.05 11.24 16.33
N PRO A 95 -17.16 11.60 17.27
CA PRO A 95 -17.24 12.84 18.03
C PRO A 95 -16.86 14.03 17.14
N TYR A 96 -17.62 14.26 16.08
CA TYR A 96 -17.43 15.31 15.09
C TYR A 96 -18.78 15.98 14.87
N ASP A 97 -19.15 16.86 15.79
CA ASP A 97 -20.40 17.61 15.74
C ASP A 97 -20.34 18.60 14.57
N ARG A 98 -21.45 18.85 13.87
CA ARG A 98 -21.56 19.91 12.87
C ARG A 98 -21.46 21.31 13.48
N HIS A 99 -21.99 21.50 14.68
CA HIS A 99 -22.22 22.80 15.30
C HIS A 99 -21.01 23.34 16.07
N GLU A 100 -20.08 22.47 16.46
CA GLU A 100 -18.88 22.89 17.19
C GLU A 100 -17.71 23.20 16.23
N PRO A 101 -16.93 24.26 16.45
CA PRO A 101 -15.75 24.56 15.62
C PRO A 101 -14.56 23.63 15.90
N THR A 102 -14.57 22.98 17.06
CA THR A 102 -13.51 22.11 17.57
C THR A 102 -14.02 20.71 17.80
N VAL A 103 -13.09 19.76 17.92
CA VAL A 103 -13.34 18.36 18.24
C VAL A 103 -12.60 18.04 19.53
N ASP A 104 -13.25 17.36 20.47
CA ASP A 104 -12.54 16.78 21.62
C ASP A 104 -11.59 15.69 21.10
N GLY A 105 -10.30 16.01 21.04
CA GLY A 105 -9.26 15.11 20.57
C GLY A 105 -9.15 13.84 21.41
N ARG A 106 -9.46 13.89 22.71
CA ARG A 106 -9.43 12.68 23.55
C ARG A 106 -10.54 11.72 23.16
N ALA A 107 -11.75 12.25 22.96
CA ALA A 107 -12.87 11.47 22.47
C ALA A 107 -12.58 10.93 21.06
N TRP A 108 -11.99 11.76 20.21
CA TRP A 108 -11.58 11.36 18.85
C TRP A 108 -10.59 10.19 18.86
N PHE A 109 -9.49 10.31 19.60
CA PHE A 109 -8.48 9.25 19.66
C PHE A 109 -9.02 7.98 20.31
N ALA A 110 -9.81 8.10 21.39
CA ALA A 110 -10.47 6.95 22.01
C ALA A 110 -11.39 6.23 21.01
N PHE A 111 -12.23 6.98 20.28
CA PHE A 111 -13.07 6.43 19.23
C PHE A 111 -12.25 5.72 18.14
N THR A 112 -11.18 6.34 17.64
CA THR A 112 -10.34 5.70 16.60
C THR A 112 -9.65 4.43 17.10
N ALA A 113 -9.19 4.42 18.35
CA ALA A 113 -8.59 3.23 18.96
C ALA A 113 -9.62 2.11 19.14
N ASP A 114 -10.82 2.44 19.61
CA ASP A 114 -11.92 1.48 19.74
C ASP A 114 -12.38 0.95 18.38
N LEU A 115 -12.46 1.81 17.37
CA LEU A 115 -12.78 1.42 16.00
C LEU A 115 -11.71 0.47 15.45
N LEU A 116 -10.42 0.79 15.62
CA LEU A 116 -9.33 -0.08 15.21
C LEU A 116 -9.28 -1.37 16.02
N ALA A 117 -9.62 -1.37 17.30
CA ALA A 117 -9.70 -2.61 18.09
C ALA A 117 -10.85 -3.49 17.63
N ALA A 118 -12.02 -2.90 17.35
CA ALA A 118 -13.23 -3.60 16.92
C ALA A 118 -13.16 -4.08 15.46
N LYS A 119 -12.51 -3.30 14.58
CA LYS A 119 -12.48 -3.53 13.13
C LYS A 119 -11.08 -3.80 12.58
N GLY A 120 -10.04 -3.76 13.39
CA GLY A 120 -8.65 -4.00 12.97
C GLY A 120 -8.43 -5.41 12.43
N ARG A 121 -9.16 -6.41 12.93
CA ARG A 121 -9.17 -7.76 12.33
C ARG A 121 -9.76 -7.78 10.91
N MET A 122 -10.65 -6.85 10.59
CA MET A 122 -11.23 -6.69 9.24
C MET A 122 -10.36 -5.81 8.33
N LEU A 123 -9.30 -5.17 8.83
CA LEU A 123 -8.36 -4.36 8.04
C LEU A 123 -7.03 -5.09 7.80
N ALA A 124 -6.70 -6.08 8.64
CA ALA A 124 -5.44 -6.82 8.59
C ALA A 124 -5.48 -8.09 7.70
N GLY A 125 -6.60 -8.39 7.05
CA GLY A 125 -6.74 -9.58 6.19
C GLY A 125 -6.39 -9.27 4.72
N PRO A 126 -5.53 -10.07 4.05
CA PRO A 126 -5.33 -9.95 2.61
C PRO A 126 -6.64 -10.35 1.91
N GLY A 127 -7.35 -9.36 1.37
CA GLY A 127 -8.68 -9.50 0.73
C GLY A 127 -9.79 -8.64 1.34
N SER A 128 -9.52 -7.88 2.40
CA SER A 128 -10.58 -7.31 3.26
C SER A 128 -11.05 -5.88 2.96
N GLU A 129 -10.42 -5.14 2.02
CA GLU A 129 -10.90 -3.80 1.65
C GLU A 129 -12.27 -3.85 0.94
N GLU A 130 -12.48 -4.82 0.04
CA GLU A 130 -13.74 -4.96 -0.69
C GLU A 130 -14.86 -5.53 0.21
N ASP A 131 -14.55 -6.49 1.08
CA ASP A 131 -15.52 -7.08 2.02
C ASP A 131 -15.93 -6.12 3.15
N ALA A 132 -15.02 -5.26 3.63
CA ALA A 132 -15.36 -4.27 4.66
C ALA A 132 -16.29 -3.18 4.11
N ILE A 133 -16.09 -2.74 2.85
CA ILE A 133 -16.97 -1.79 2.16
C ILE A 133 -18.35 -2.44 1.91
N LEU A 134 -18.38 -3.71 1.51
CA LEU A 134 -19.62 -4.48 1.32
C LEU A 134 -20.38 -4.71 2.62
N GLN A 135 -19.73 -4.86 3.78
CA GLN A 135 -20.45 -5.01 5.04
C GLN A 135 -21.07 -3.70 5.53
N LEU A 136 -20.44 -2.56 5.25
CA LEU A 136 -20.88 -1.25 5.71
C LEU A 136 -21.97 -0.63 4.83
N ALA A 137 -22.05 -0.94 3.53
CA ALA A 137 -23.03 -0.39 2.59
C ALA A 137 -24.50 -0.77 2.93
N SER A 138 -25.47 0.09 2.61
CA SER A 138 -26.90 -0.24 2.72
C SER A 138 -27.28 -1.28 1.66
N GLY A 139 -28.28 -2.14 1.93
CA GLY A 139 -28.72 -3.24 1.05
C GLY A 139 -28.64 -2.98 -0.46
N PRO A 140 -29.25 -1.90 -1.00
CA PRO A 140 -29.22 -1.63 -2.44
C PRO A 140 -27.82 -1.27 -2.99
N LEU A 141 -26.95 -0.64 -2.20
CA LEU A 141 -25.56 -0.37 -2.59
C LEU A 141 -24.70 -1.63 -2.57
N LYS A 142 -25.02 -2.62 -1.71
CA LYS A 142 -24.35 -3.93 -1.74
C LYS A 142 -24.65 -4.65 -3.05
N ASP A 143 -25.91 -4.66 -3.47
CA ASP A 143 -26.32 -5.33 -4.70
C ASP A 143 -25.69 -4.69 -5.94
N GLU A 144 -25.57 -3.36 -5.96
CA GLU A 144 -24.90 -2.64 -7.06
C GLU A 144 -23.38 -2.88 -7.07
N LEU A 145 -22.73 -2.89 -5.90
CA LEU A 145 -21.29 -3.20 -5.79
C LEU A 145 -21.00 -4.66 -6.16
N VAL A 146 -21.83 -5.60 -5.71
CA VAL A 146 -21.71 -7.01 -6.07
C VAL A 146 -21.86 -7.18 -7.57
N ARG A 147 -22.82 -6.51 -8.23
CA ARG A 147 -22.92 -6.51 -9.69
C ARG A 147 -21.65 -5.98 -10.37
N LYS A 148 -21.14 -4.84 -9.93
CA LYS A 148 -19.91 -4.26 -10.50
C LYS A 148 -18.67 -5.14 -10.28
N LEU A 149 -18.61 -5.85 -9.16
CA LEU A 149 -17.56 -6.82 -8.85
C LEU A 149 -17.65 -8.07 -9.72
N ILE A 150 -18.86 -8.58 -9.93
CA ILE A 150 -19.13 -9.70 -10.86
C ILE A 150 -18.69 -9.28 -12.27
N GLU A 151 -19.13 -8.12 -12.75
CA GLU A 151 -18.78 -7.59 -14.07
C GLU A 151 -17.26 -7.41 -14.23
N LYS A 152 -16.59 -6.83 -13.23
CA LYS A 152 -15.13 -6.68 -13.22
C LYS A 152 -14.39 -8.02 -13.24
N ASN A 153 -14.87 -9.01 -12.50
CA ASN A 153 -14.29 -10.35 -12.47
C ASN A 153 -14.55 -11.11 -13.77
N GLU A 154 -15.70 -10.92 -14.40
CA GLU A 154 -16.00 -11.47 -15.73
C GLU A 154 -15.04 -10.90 -16.77
N ILE A 155 -14.84 -9.58 -16.79
CA ILE A 155 -13.86 -8.93 -17.69
C ILE A 155 -12.43 -9.42 -17.42
N ALA A 156 -12.04 -9.58 -16.16
CA ALA A 156 -10.71 -10.09 -15.80
C ALA A 156 -10.52 -11.55 -16.23
N ASN A 157 -11.53 -12.39 -16.05
CA ASN A 157 -11.51 -13.78 -16.49
C ASN A 157 -11.49 -13.90 -18.03
N GLU A 158 -12.22 -13.03 -18.74
CA GLU A 158 -12.17 -12.99 -20.20
C GLU A 158 -10.79 -12.59 -20.69
N ARG A 159 -10.16 -11.57 -20.09
CA ARG A 159 -8.78 -11.19 -20.40
C ARG A 159 -7.80 -12.34 -20.16
N ALA A 160 -7.89 -13.00 -19.00
CA ALA A 160 -7.05 -14.15 -18.69
C ALA A 160 -7.26 -15.31 -19.69
N ARG A 161 -8.49 -15.55 -20.15
CA ARG A 161 -8.79 -16.55 -21.19
C ARG A 161 -8.21 -16.16 -22.55
N ILE A 162 -8.27 -14.87 -22.91
CA ILE A 162 -7.66 -14.36 -24.14
C ILE A 162 -6.14 -14.49 -24.08
N GLU A 163 -5.52 -14.14 -22.96
CA GLU A 163 -4.06 -14.30 -22.76
C GLU A 163 -3.65 -15.77 -22.80
N LEU A 164 -4.42 -16.65 -22.16
CA LEU A 164 -4.18 -18.09 -22.20
C LEU A 164 -4.34 -18.64 -23.62
N ARG A 165 -5.32 -18.17 -24.39
CA ARG A 165 -5.49 -18.53 -25.80
C ARG A 165 -4.34 -18.02 -26.65
N LYS A 166 -3.92 -16.76 -26.48
CA LYS A 166 -2.75 -16.19 -27.18
C LYS A 166 -1.46 -16.94 -26.84
N ALA A 167 -1.28 -17.33 -25.57
CA ALA A 167 -0.15 -18.14 -25.15
C ALA A 167 -0.22 -19.53 -25.80
N GLN A 168 -1.39 -20.18 -25.81
CA GLN A 168 -1.61 -21.47 -26.49
C GLN A 168 -1.38 -21.40 -28.00
N GLU A 169 -1.77 -20.32 -28.66
CA GLU A 169 -1.51 -20.05 -30.08
C GLU A 169 -0.02 -19.73 -30.35
N SER A 170 0.69 -19.18 -29.35
CA SER A 170 2.13 -18.88 -29.43
C SER A 170 3.03 -20.10 -29.19
N TYR A 171 2.51 -21.20 -28.64
CA TYR A 171 3.29 -22.43 -28.50
C TYR A 171 3.25 -23.22 -29.81
N ALA A 172 4.43 -23.65 -30.26
CA ALA A 172 4.50 -24.61 -31.35
C ALA A 172 3.72 -25.88 -30.97
N PRO A 173 2.89 -26.46 -31.87
CA PRO A 173 2.18 -27.69 -31.58
C PRO A 173 3.16 -28.79 -31.14
N VAL A 174 2.79 -29.56 -30.11
CA VAL A 174 3.64 -30.63 -29.56
C VAL A 174 4.03 -31.63 -30.65
N ASP A 175 3.13 -31.95 -31.56
CA ASP A 175 3.39 -32.86 -32.68
C ASP A 175 4.43 -32.30 -33.65
N SER A 176 4.43 -30.98 -33.90
CA SER A 176 5.44 -30.30 -34.72
C SER A 176 6.81 -30.30 -34.05
N MET A 177 6.87 -30.15 -32.72
CA MET A 177 8.13 -30.27 -31.96
C MET A 177 8.67 -31.70 -31.97
N VAL A 178 7.80 -32.71 -31.86
CA VAL A 178 8.19 -34.12 -31.93
C VAL A 178 8.69 -34.48 -33.33
N ALA A 179 8.00 -34.04 -34.38
CA ALA A 179 8.44 -34.23 -35.77
C ALA A 179 9.82 -33.61 -36.01
N TYR A 180 10.02 -32.38 -35.54
CA TYR A 180 11.29 -31.67 -35.64
C TYR A 180 12.44 -32.39 -34.92
N LEU A 181 12.22 -32.87 -33.69
CA LEU A 181 13.23 -33.61 -32.93
C LEU A 181 13.59 -34.94 -33.59
N ASN A 182 12.62 -35.62 -34.21
CA ASN A 182 12.86 -36.85 -34.95
C ASN A 182 13.69 -36.60 -36.22
N GLU A 183 13.39 -35.53 -36.97
CA GLU A 183 14.18 -35.13 -38.14
C GLU A 183 15.61 -34.72 -37.76
N LEU A 184 15.78 -33.97 -36.68
CA LEU A 184 17.09 -33.61 -36.12
C LEU A 184 17.90 -34.87 -35.79
N THR A 185 17.27 -35.84 -35.11
CA THR A 185 17.89 -37.12 -34.79
C THR A 185 18.33 -37.86 -36.06
N GLY A 186 17.49 -37.85 -37.11
CA GLY A 186 17.82 -38.44 -38.41
C GLY A 186 19.04 -37.78 -39.06
N LEU A 187 19.13 -36.45 -39.07
CA LEU A 187 20.27 -35.71 -39.60
C LEU A 187 21.57 -36.02 -38.84
N VAL A 188 21.52 -36.10 -37.50
CA VAL A 188 22.68 -36.45 -36.67
C VAL A 188 23.17 -37.87 -36.94
N ILE A 189 22.25 -38.82 -37.14
CA ILE A 189 22.60 -40.20 -37.52
C ILE A 189 23.28 -40.21 -38.90
N GLN A 190 22.73 -39.48 -39.88
CA GLN A 190 23.31 -39.38 -41.22
C GLN A 190 24.74 -38.80 -41.19
N LEU A 191 24.97 -37.78 -40.37
CA LEU A 191 26.31 -37.21 -40.17
C LEU A 191 27.25 -38.21 -39.49
N SER A 192 26.79 -38.90 -38.46
CA SER A 192 27.60 -39.93 -37.80
C SER A 192 27.98 -41.05 -38.77
N GLU A 193 27.09 -41.42 -39.68
CA GLU A 193 27.34 -42.42 -40.72
C GLU A 193 28.27 -41.89 -41.82
N SER A 194 28.14 -40.62 -42.26
CA SER A 194 29.05 -40.02 -43.25
C SER A 194 30.46 -39.94 -42.69
N MET A 195 30.58 -39.57 -41.42
CA MET A 195 31.85 -39.48 -40.71
C MET A 195 32.48 -40.85 -40.45
N GLY A 196 31.68 -41.85 -40.06
CA GLY A 196 32.16 -43.19 -39.74
C GLY A 196 32.63 -44.03 -40.94
N ARG A 197 32.23 -43.67 -42.17
CA ARG A 197 32.63 -44.37 -43.40
C ARG A 197 33.98 -43.92 -43.97
N ARG A 198 34.63 -42.89 -43.41
CA ARG A 198 35.88 -42.33 -43.93
C ARG A 198 37.01 -42.53 -42.90
N ASP A 199 38.06 -43.25 -43.29
CA ASP A 199 39.19 -43.60 -42.41
C ASP A 199 40.06 -42.38 -41.98
N ALA A 200 39.94 -41.23 -42.64
CA ALA A 200 40.56 -39.97 -42.22
C ALA A 200 39.79 -38.77 -42.80
N ILE A 201 39.02 -38.08 -41.98
CA ILE A 201 38.41 -36.79 -42.31
C ILE A 201 39.33 -35.68 -41.82
N THR A 202 39.65 -34.73 -42.68
CA THR A 202 40.41 -33.55 -42.26
C THR A 202 39.51 -32.59 -41.48
N GLY A 203 40.07 -31.82 -40.55
CA GLY A 203 39.27 -30.90 -39.71
C GLY A 203 38.45 -29.88 -40.51
N ALA A 204 38.89 -29.52 -41.73
CA ALA A 204 38.16 -28.63 -42.63
C ALA A 204 36.91 -29.31 -43.23
N GLU A 205 37.03 -30.56 -43.70
CA GLU A 205 35.90 -31.32 -44.26
C GLU A 205 34.83 -31.62 -43.21
N ALA A 206 35.23 -31.90 -41.96
CA ALA A 206 34.29 -32.06 -40.85
C ALA A 206 33.54 -30.75 -40.54
N GLN A 207 34.21 -29.60 -40.67
CA GLN A 207 33.62 -28.30 -40.44
C GLN A 207 32.62 -27.92 -41.54
N ASP A 208 32.91 -28.25 -42.80
CA ASP A 208 32.01 -28.05 -43.93
C ASP A 208 30.76 -28.94 -43.82
N GLU A 209 30.91 -30.22 -43.47
CA GLU A 209 29.76 -31.12 -43.26
C GLU A 209 28.87 -30.66 -42.08
N LEU A 210 29.46 -30.13 -41.00
CA LEU A 210 28.72 -29.53 -39.90
C LEU A 210 28.00 -28.24 -40.30
N ALA A 211 28.61 -27.42 -41.16
CA ALA A 211 27.98 -26.20 -41.68
C ALA A 211 26.78 -26.52 -42.58
N ASP A 212 26.91 -27.53 -43.44
CA ASP A 212 25.82 -28.02 -44.30
C ASP A 212 24.67 -28.60 -43.46
N LEU A 213 24.99 -29.35 -42.40
CA LEU A 213 23.99 -29.86 -41.47
C LEU A 213 23.25 -28.72 -40.74
N ALA A 214 23.99 -27.70 -40.30
CA ALA A 214 23.40 -26.52 -39.66
C ALA A 214 22.50 -25.73 -40.62
N ALA A 215 22.86 -25.67 -41.91
CA ALA A 215 22.03 -25.05 -42.94
C ALA A 215 20.74 -25.87 -43.21
N GLN A 216 20.85 -27.19 -43.34
CA GLN A 216 19.69 -28.08 -43.51
C GLN A 216 18.75 -28.02 -42.30
N PHE A 217 19.31 -27.97 -41.09
CA PHE A 217 18.58 -27.76 -39.85
C PHE A 217 17.81 -26.44 -39.84
N GLY A 218 18.43 -25.35 -40.32
CA GLY A 218 17.76 -24.06 -40.46
C GLY A 218 16.55 -24.12 -41.40
N VAL A 219 16.65 -24.85 -42.52
CA VAL A 219 15.55 -25.03 -43.49
C VAL A 219 14.40 -25.83 -42.87
N VAL A 220 14.69 -26.91 -42.15
CA VAL A 220 13.69 -27.74 -41.46
C VAL A 220 12.99 -26.96 -40.35
N ALA A 221 13.75 -26.19 -39.56
CA ALA A 221 13.17 -25.33 -38.52
C ALA A 221 12.26 -24.26 -39.13
N GLN A 222 12.66 -23.65 -40.26
CA GLN A 222 11.88 -22.64 -40.94
C GLN A 222 10.63 -23.21 -41.60
N SER A 223 10.68 -24.43 -42.17
CA SER A 223 9.51 -25.07 -42.77
C SER A 223 8.45 -25.48 -41.73
N MET A 224 8.89 -25.91 -40.54
CA MET A 224 8.00 -26.35 -39.47
C MET A 224 7.48 -25.21 -38.58
N PHE A 225 8.28 -24.16 -38.36
CA PHE A 225 7.94 -23.08 -37.40
C PHE A 225 7.89 -21.68 -38.02
N GLY A 226 8.31 -21.50 -39.28
CA GLY A 226 8.41 -20.18 -39.92
C GLY A 226 7.11 -19.58 -40.46
N ASN A 227 6.00 -20.33 -40.46
CA ASN A 227 4.71 -19.85 -41.00
C ASN A 227 3.78 -19.18 -39.97
N GLY A 228 4.25 -18.91 -38.75
CA GLY A 228 3.42 -18.39 -37.66
C GLY A 228 3.54 -16.89 -37.34
N SER A 229 4.50 -16.14 -37.91
CA SER A 229 4.82 -14.77 -37.45
C SER A 229 4.55 -13.63 -38.44
N SER A 230 3.84 -13.87 -39.55
CA SER A 230 3.52 -12.80 -40.50
C SER A 230 2.16 -13.00 -41.19
N SER A 231 1.07 -12.90 -40.42
CA SER A 231 -0.12 -12.23 -40.96
C SER A 231 0.03 -10.74 -40.67
N PRO A 232 0.27 -9.88 -41.68
CA PRO A 232 0.05 -8.46 -41.49
C PRO A 232 -1.45 -8.28 -41.26
N GLU A 233 -1.81 -7.77 -40.09
CA GLU A 233 -3.14 -7.23 -39.84
C GLU A 233 -3.47 -6.26 -40.98
N GLN A 234 -4.40 -6.64 -41.86
CA GLN A 234 -5.13 -5.70 -42.67
C GLN A 234 -5.96 -4.87 -41.69
N ILE A 235 -5.42 -3.71 -41.33
CA ILE A 235 -6.19 -2.63 -40.74
C ILE A 235 -7.05 -2.08 -41.87
N ASP A 236 -8.26 -2.64 -42.02
CA ASP A 236 -9.30 -1.99 -42.79
C ASP A 236 -9.70 -0.71 -42.04
N ALA A 237 -9.42 0.43 -42.66
CA ALA A 237 -9.94 1.72 -42.27
C ALA A 237 -11.26 1.93 -43.02
N ASP A 238 -12.38 1.86 -42.29
CA ASP A 238 -13.60 2.63 -42.51
C ASP A 238 -14.38 2.75 -41.18
#